data_AF-A0A6J2W2E5-F1
#
_entry.id   AF-A0A6J2W2E5-F1
#
_cell.length_a   1.000
_cell.length_b   1.000
_cell.length_c   1.000
_cell.angle_alpha   90.00
_cell.angle_beta   90.00
_cell.angle_gamma   90.00
#
_symmetry.space_group_name_H-M   'P 1'
#
loop_
_entity.id
_entity.type
_entity.pdbx_description
1 polymer ?
#
loop_
_entity_poly.entity_id
_entity_poly.type
_entity_poly.pdbx_seq_one_letter_code
_entity_poly.pdbx_strand_id
1 'polypeptide(L)'
;MFSPTLTEQQQRELAKRLTSFLSAYKHISDSYIIEFFTENLWQTLPVKWQEALGDLSPPQIADLLLDKHFNNRTYPTVWPLSLLAFCATAHTLAFPRIPRGRHAQQSVHGKPDEFHANESQSSLLGHLFRKHVKPKKQHEIRKLGMLVKQLCDFTGCNSVIDVGSGQGHLTRFLSFGLGLDVTGIEAELHLVTMASRFDGQLLRSLAKDRLKKPQLFQSAPGPVPHHVLGWVNPRASWEEFIKQLATKEKESESHCHWLCKRQRVSKTEEDRESTNESTAQSNCPTCSGMKQSLLQERTHNNSTDSINQPDSAVSSPESGVEPSSPSPLACPCKFDNKAGVDESPSSAFSSSCAASTLSTDPAVRLSQRKSTNSDFVLTGLHACGDLSATLLRHFANCPHVQGITSVACCYMKISTEENPNPPGVIHASPSNQTQGSSYPEFGYPMSEWVRGLPGHQLSYKAREGACHAVEDYVERLREGSGLLKSHCYRATLETIIRGLRPDLCRAGIQTIKKAHDLSFSEYAQLGFQRVGLPADLPLDHASVNAMLKQNSKVLVYFSLSLLLAPVVETMVLLDRMLFLQEKGLQSQLVALFDPAFSPRNLVLVAVKPRPDAD
;
A
#
# COMPACT_ATOMS: atom_id res chain seq x y z
N MET A 1 5.62 -15.37 21.94
CA MET A 1 5.52 -13.94 21.55
C MET A 1 4.71 -13.77 20.27
N PHE A 2 4.90 -14.67 19.30
CA PHE A 2 4.05 -14.79 18.11
C PHE A 2 3.20 -16.06 18.25
N SER A 3 1.97 -15.90 18.71
CA SER A 3 0.98 -16.99 18.78
C SER A 3 -0.14 -16.67 17.78
N PRO A 4 -0.74 -17.68 17.14
CA PRO A 4 -1.78 -17.44 16.16
C PRO A 4 -2.92 -16.62 16.78
N THR A 5 -3.40 -15.58 16.07
CA THR A 5 -4.52 -14.78 16.57
C THR A 5 -5.80 -15.59 16.63
N LEU A 6 -5.97 -16.50 15.67
CA LEU A 6 -7.12 -17.37 15.49
C LEU A 6 -6.62 -18.78 15.15
N THR A 7 -7.23 -19.80 15.73
CA THR A 7 -7.02 -21.19 15.31
C THR A 7 -7.45 -21.39 13.85
N GLU A 8 -6.93 -22.41 13.17
CA GLU A 8 -7.33 -22.73 11.79
C GLU A 8 -8.84 -22.85 11.62
N GLN A 9 -9.51 -23.53 12.56
CA GLN A 9 -10.97 -23.67 12.54
C GLN A 9 -11.68 -22.32 12.66
N GLN A 10 -11.22 -21.45 13.56
CA GLN A 10 -11.76 -20.09 13.70
C GLN A 10 -11.52 -19.25 12.45
N GLN A 11 -10.36 -19.38 11.79
CA GLN A 11 -10.07 -18.69 10.54
C GLN A 11 -11.04 -19.13 9.43
N ARG A 12 -11.21 -20.45 9.23
CA ARG A 12 -12.13 -20.99 8.21
C ARG A 12 -13.58 -20.59 8.47
N GLU A 13 -14.02 -20.65 9.72
CA GLU A 13 -15.38 -20.27 10.11
C GLU A 13 -15.63 -18.78 9.91
N LEU A 14 -14.66 -17.93 10.29
CA LEU A 14 -14.75 -16.49 10.04
C LEU A 14 -14.81 -16.19 8.53
N ALA A 15 -13.99 -16.86 7.71
CA ALA A 15 -14.01 -16.69 6.26
C ALA A 15 -15.39 -17.03 5.67
N LYS A 16 -16.01 -18.15 6.08
CA LYS A 16 -17.37 -18.52 5.64
C LYS A 16 -18.42 -17.47 6.00
N ARG A 17 -18.35 -16.91 7.21
CA ARG A 17 -19.28 -15.87 7.67
C ARG A 17 -19.08 -14.57 6.90
N LEU A 18 -17.82 -14.18 6.65
CA LEU A 18 -17.46 -13.02 5.86
C LEU A 18 -17.98 -13.12 4.42
N THR A 19 -17.73 -14.24 3.73
CA THR A 19 -18.19 -14.42 2.35
C THR A 19 -19.71 -14.43 2.25
N SER A 20 -20.39 -15.09 3.20
CA SER A 20 -21.86 -15.12 3.25
C SER A 20 -22.45 -13.72 3.48
N PHE A 21 -21.88 -12.96 4.42
CA PHE A 21 -22.33 -11.62 4.75
C PHE A 21 -22.07 -10.63 3.60
N LEU A 22 -20.86 -10.62 3.04
CA LEU A 22 -20.52 -9.77 1.89
C LEU A 22 -21.38 -10.10 0.66
N SER A 23 -21.67 -11.38 0.42
CA SER A 23 -22.58 -11.80 -0.66
C SER A 23 -23.99 -11.27 -0.46
N ALA A 24 -24.54 -11.34 0.75
CA ALA A 24 -25.88 -10.85 1.06
C ALA A 24 -26.03 -9.33 0.88
N TYR A 25 -24.96 -8.56 1.13
CA TYR A 25 -24.95 -7.10 1.05
C TYR A 25 -24.10 -6.57 -0.11
N LYS A 26 -23.87 -7.40 -1.14
CA LYS A 26 -23.04 -7.07 -2.31
C LYS A 26 -23.51 -5.79 -3.02
N HIS A 27 -24.83 -5.60 -3.11
CA HIS A 27 -25.42 -4.39 -3.68
C HIS A 27 -24.94 -3.10 -2.98
N ILE A 28 -24.63 -3.13 -1.68
CA ILE A 28 -24.09 -1.99 -0.92
C ILE A 28 -22.57 -1.88 -1.09
N SER A 29 -21.83 -3.00 -1.03
CA SER A 29 -20.36 -3.00 -1.13
C SER A 29 -19.85 -2.66 -2.53
N ASP A 30 -20.61 -3.00 -3.57
CA ASP A 30 -20.23 -2.83 -4.97
C ASP A 30 -20.76 -1.52 -5.58
N SER A 31 -21.49 -0.73 -4.79
CA SER A 31 -22.05 0.55 -5.22
C SER A 31 -21.00 1.66 -5.32
N TYR A 32 -21.03 2.41 -6.42
CA TYR A 32 -20.27 3.66 -6.55
C TYR A 32 -21.10 4.81 -6.00
N ILE A 33 -20.64 5.48 -4.92
CA ILE A 33 -21.39 6.59 -4.32
C ILE A 33 -21.64 7.75 -5.29
N ILE A 34 -20.78 7.93 -6.29
CA ILE A 34 -20.97 8.94 -7.34
C ILE A 34 -22.17 8.63 -8.24
N GLU A 35 -22.65 7.39 -8.25
CA GLU A 35 -23.82 6.96 -9.01
C GLU A 35 -25.11 6.94 -8.18
N PHE A 36 -25.09 7.58 -6.99
CA PHE A 36 -26.22 7.57 -6.06
C PHE A 36 -27.57 7.92 -6.71
N PHE A 37 -27.58 8.92 -7.59
CA PHE A 37 -28.80 9.34 -8.29
C PHE A 37 -29.04 8.55 -9.58
N THR A 38 -27.99 8.28 -10.37
CA THR A 38 -28.13 7.58 -11.67
C THR A 38 -28.58 6.14 -11.53
N GLU A 39 -28.16 5.45 -10.46
CA GLU A 39 -28.51 4.06 -10.17
C GLU A 39 -29.56 3.95 -9.05
N ASN A 40 -30.15 5.08 -8.63
CA ASN A 40 -31.17 5.15 -7.58
C ASN A 40 -30.78 4.38 -6.31
N LEU A 41 -29.54 4.51 -5.86
CA LEU A 41 -28.96 3.65 -4.82
C LEU A 41 -29.79 3.61 -3.53
N TRP A 42 -30.41 4.73 -3.14
CA TRP A 42 -31.32 4.79 -1.99
C TRP A 42 -32.46 3.77 -2.08
N GLN A 43 -33.02 3.54 -3.28
CA GLN A 43 -34.13 2.63 -3.51
C GLN A 43 -33.72 1.16 -3.45
N THR A 44 -32.43 0.86 -3.53
CA THR A 44 -31.93 -0.50 -3.35
C THR A 44 -31.99 -0.97 -1.90
N LEU A 45 -32.08 -0.04 -0.94
CA LEU A 45 -32.25 -0.36 0.48
C LEU A 45 -33.68 -0.83 0.77
N PRO A 46 -33.88 -1.78 1.70
CA PRO A 46 -35.22 -2.15 2.16
C PRO A 46 -36.03 -0.92 2.60
N VAL A 47 -37.31 -0.85 2.24
CA VAL A 47 -38.18 0.31 2.56
C VAL A 47 -38.13 0.67 4.04
N LYS A 48 -38.15 -0.34 4.93
CA LYS A 48 -38.05 -0.13 6.38
C LYS A 48 -36.71 0.43 6.84
N TRP A 49 -35.62 0.20 6.10
CA TRP A 49 -34.35 0.86 6.36
C TRP A 49 -34.39 2.32 5.92
N GLN A 50 -34.98 2.60 4.76
CA GLN A 50 -35.14 3.98 4.29
C GLN A 50 -35.94 4.83 5.28
N GLU A 51 -37.05 4.30 5.82
CA GLU A 51 -37.85 4.95 6.87
C GLU A 51 -37.05 5.22 8.15
N ALA A 52 -36.23 4.25 8.59
CA ALA A 52 -35.45 4.36 9.82
C ALA A 52 -34.23 5.30 9.71
N LEU A 53 -33.67 5.43 8.50
CA LEU A 53 -32.41 6.13 8.25
C LEU A 53 -32.58 7.51 7.60
N GLY A 54 -33.73 7.80 6.98
CA GLY A 54 -33.93 8.96 6.11
C GLY A 54 -33.72 10.32 6.79
N ASP A 55 -34.00 10.40 8.09
CA ASP A 55 -34.00 11.64 8.88
C ASP A 55 -32.82 11.73 9.86
N LEU A 56 -31.81 10.88 9.73
CA LEU A 56 -30.65 10.92 10.61
C LEU A 56 -29.82 12.19 10.36
N SER A 57 -29.43 12.85 11.45
CA SER A 57 -28.41 13.91 11.43
C SER A 57 -27.01 13.30 11.31
N PRO A 58 -26.00 14.05 10.81
CA PRO A 58 -24.63 13.55 10.71
C PRO A 58 -24.06 12.96 12.02
N PRO A 59 -24.23 13.57 13.21
CA PRO A 59 -23.80 12.95 14.46
C PRO A 59 -24.51 11.63 14.77
N GLN A 60 -25.81 11.51 14.47
CA GLN A 60 -26.55 10.25 14.64
C GLN A 60 -26.06 9.16 13.67
N ILE A 61 -25.67 9.51 12.44
CA ILE A 61 -25.03 8.56 11.51
C ILE A 61 -23.74 8.01 12.11
N ALA A 62 -22.89 8.88 12.67
CA ALA A 62 -21.66 8.46 13.34
C ALA A 62 -21.94 7.51 14.51
N ASP A 63 -22.82 7.91 15.43
CA ASP A 63 -23.00 7.22 16.70
C ASP A 63 -23.84 5.94 16.60
N LEU A 64 -24.86 5.92 15.71
CA LEU A 64 -25.78 4.77 15.61
C LEU A 64 -25.30 3.72 14.60
N LEU A 65 -24.66 4.13 13.50
CA LEU A 65 -24.16 3.21 12.47
C LEU A 65 -22.69 2.86 12.70
N LEU A 66 -21.80 3.85 12.68
CA LEU A 66 -20.35 3.64 12.53
C LEU A 66 -19.61 3.37 13.84
N ASP A 67 -19.99 4.00 14.95
CA ASP A 67 -19.32 3.82 16.23
C ASP A 67 -19.84 2.59 16.98
N LYS A 68 -19.07 1.50 16.92
CA LYS A 68 -19.37 0.26 17.64
C LYS A 68 -19.28 0.39 19.16
N HIS A 69 -18.55 1.37 19.68
CA HIS A 69 -18.30 1.57 21.11
C HIS A 69 -19.24 2.61 21.74
N PHE A 70 -20.12 3.22 20.94
CA PHE A 70 -21.11 4.15 21.45
C PHE A 70 -22.19 3.40 22.24
N ASN A 71 -22.18 3.59 23.56
CA ASN A 71 -23.05 2.87 24.50
C ASN A 71 -24.40 3.56 24.73
N ASN A 72 -24.50 4.88 24.54
CA ASN A 72 -25.71 5.67 24.83
C ASN A 72 -26.62 5.83 23.61
N ARG A 73 -26.94 4.71 22.95
CA ARG A 73 -27.72 4.69 21.70
C ARG A 73 -29.17 5.11 21.95
N THR A 74 -29.54 6.30 21.47
CA THR A 74 -30.93 6.76 21.43
C THR A 74 -31.39 6.78 19.98
N TYR A 75 -32.28 5.86 19.63
CA TYR A 75 -32.81 5.74 18.27
C TYR A 75 -33.99 6.70 18.09
N PRO A 76 -34.05 7.49 17.00
CA PRO A 76 -35.18 8.38 16.72
C PRO A 76 -36.49 7.65 16.49
N THR A 77 -36.40 6.41 15.98
CA THR A 77 -37.51 5.53 15.67
C THR A 77 -37.13 4.09 15.99
N VAL A 78 -38.12 3.18 16.00
CA VAL A 78 -37.84 1.75 16.15
C VAL A 78 -37.18 1.24 14.86
N TRP A 79 -35.89 0.90 14.95
CA TRP A 79 -35.15 0.38 13.81
C TRP A 79 -35.51 -1.09 13.50
N PRO A 80 -35.58 -1.48 12.22
CA PRO A 80 -35.83 -2.87 11.84
C PRO A 80 -34.73 -3.81 12.35
N LEU A 81 -35.11 -5.00 12.79
CA LEU A 81 -34.14 -6.01 13.26
C LEU A 81 -33.07 -6.34 12.22
N SER A 82 -33.42 -6.34 10.92
CA SER A 82 -32.47 -6.58 9.84
C SER A 82 -31.39 -5.50 9.73
N LEU A 83 -31.73 -4.23 9.99
CA LEU A 83 -30.77 -3.12 10.02
C LEU A 83 -29.83 -3.24 11.22
N LEU A 84 -30.40 -3.51 12.40
CA LEU A 84 -29.62 -3.73 13.63
C LEU A 84 -28.67 -4.94 13.48
N ALA A 85 -29.17 -6.04 12.90
CA ALA A 85 -28.38 -7.23 12.63
C ALA A 85 -27.27 -6.95 11.60
N PHE A 86 -27.54 -6.18 10.54
CA PHE A 86 -26.53 -5.75 9.57
C PHE A 86 -25.39 -4.98 10.26
N CYS A 87 -25.72 -3.93 11.03
CA CYS A 87 -24.71 -3.13 11.73
C CYS A 87 -23.90 -3.97 12.74
N ALA A 88 -24.58 -4.76 13.57
CA ALA A 88 -23.93 -5.60 14.57
C ALA A 88 -23.03 -6.66 13.91
N THR A 89 -23.47 -7.27 12.81
CA THR A 89 -22.69 -8.27 12.07
C THR A 89 -21.46 -7.66 11.42
N ALA A 90 -21.58 -6.49 10.77
CA ALA A 90 -20.44 -5.80 10.17
C ALA A 90 -19.36 -5.49 11.23
N HIS A 91 -19.76 -4.98 12.39
CA HIS A 91 -18.85 -4.68 13.51
C HIS A 91 -18.20 -5.92 14.12
N THR A 92 -18.94 -7.04 14.17
CA THR A 92 -18.48 -8.28 14.80
C THR A 92 -17.55 -9.10 13.89
N LEU A 93 -17.82 -9.12 12.58
CA LEU A 93 -17.01 -9.87 11.63
C LEU A 93 -15.70 -9.18 11.27
N ALA A 94 -15.61 -7.86 11.43
CA ALA A 94 -14.38 -7.12 11.22
C ALA A 94 -13.32 -7.47 12.28
N PHE A 95 -12.08 -7.66 11.84
CA PHE A 95 -10.97 -7.91 12.75
C PHE A 95 -10.76 -6.72 13.70
N PRO A 96 -10.47 -6.93 14.99
CA PRO A 96 -10.24 -5.85 15.94
C PRO A 96 -9.09 -4.91 15.52
N ARG A 97 -9.42 -3.62 15.38
CA ARG A 97 -8.47 -2.56 14.97
C ARG A 97 -7.83 -1.83 16.15
N ILE A 98 -8.20 -2.12 17.40
CA ILE A 98 -7.63 -1.43 18.56
C ILE A 98 -6.34 -2.15 18.98
N PRO A 99 -5.20 -1.44 19.11
CA PRO A 99 -3.95 -2.04 19.58
C PRO A 99 -4.09 -2.68 20.98
N ARG A 100 -3.50 -3.88 21.15
CA ARG A 100 -3.50 -4.60 22.44
C ARG A 100 -2.78 -3.78 23.51
N GLY A 101 -3.38 -3.68 24.71
CA GLY A 101 -2.79 -3.00 25.88
C GLY A 101 -3.13 -1.52 26.03
N ARG A 102 -3.88 -0.91 25.10
CA ARG A 102 -4.58 0.36 25.37
C ARG A 102 -5.95 0.05 25.98
N HIS A 103 -6.18 0.51 27.20
CA HIS A 103 -7.56 0.76 27.64
C HIS A 103 -8.14 1.83 26.71
N ALA A 104 -9.44 1.77 26.44
CA ALA A 104 -10.18 2.77 25.67
C ALA A 104 -10.26 4.14 26.40
N GLN A 105 -9.20 4.58 27.07
CA GLN A 105 -9.01 5.97 27.42
C GLN A 105 -8.72 6.71 26.12
N GLN A 106 -9.76 7.38 25.66
CA GLN A 106 -9.79 8.26 24.50
C GLN A 106 -8.49 9.08 24.45
N SER A 107 -7.73 8.94 23.37
CA SER A 107 -6.76 9.96 23.01
C SER A 107 -7.54 11.27 22.90
N VAL A 108 -7.23 12.22 23.77
CA VAL A 108 -7.78 13.57 23.70
C VAL A 108 -7.40 14.08 22.30
N HIS A 109 -8.38 14.24 21.41
CA HIS A 109 -8.24 14.65 20.01
C HIS A 109 -7.75 13.62 18.97
N GLY A 110 -7.87 12.31 19.20
CA GLY A 110 -7.63 11.30 18.15
C GLY A 110 -6.17 11.17 17.68
N LYS A 111 -5.22 11.84 18.35
CA LYS A 111 -3.78 11.77 18.06
C LYS A 111 -3.03 10.87 19.06
N PRO A 112 -2.03 10.09 18.62
CA PRO A 112 -1.21 9.29 19.52
C PRO A 112 -0.42 10.16 20.53
N ASP A 113 -0.19 9.63 21.73
CA ASP A 113 0.49 10.31 22.85
C ASP A 113 1.86 10.89 22.49
N GLU A 114 2.54 10.26 21.53
CA GLU A 114 3.86 10.72 21.05
C GLU A 114 3.82 12.08 20.32
N PHE A 115 2.63 12.60 19.98
CA PHE A 115 2.44 13.89 19.31
C PHE A 115 1.82 14.97 20.22
N HIS A 116 1.54 14.68 21.50
CA HIS A 116 0.90 15.66 22.39
C HIS A 116 1.81 16.87 22.68
N ALA A 117 3.12 16.65 22.85
CA ALA A 117 4.08 17.75 23.06
C ALA A 117 4.42 18.51 21.76
N ASN A 118 4.31 17.84 20.60
CA ASN A 118 4.54 18.43 19.29
C ASN A 118 3.76 17.67 18.22
N GLU A 119 2.77 18.34 17.63
CA GLU A 119 1.86 17.69 16.68
C GLU A 119 2.54 17.19 15.40
N SER A 120 3.72 17.75 15.07
CA SER A 120 4.44 17.43 13.85
C SER A 120 5.60 16.45 14.06
N GLN A 121 5.95 16.13 15.32
CA GLN A 121 7.20 15.43 15.64
C GLN A 121 6.97 14.40 16.76
N SER A 122 7.07 13.11 16.43
CA SER A 122 6.92 12.02 17.39
C SER A 122 8.00 12.08 18.45
N SER A 123 7.63 12.13 19.73
CA SER A 123 8.56 12.06 20.86
C SER A 123 9.31 10.73 20.94
N LEU A 124 8.76 9.65 20.38
CA LEU A 124 9.32 8.30 20.43
C LEU A 124 10.35 8.01 19.33
N LEU A 125 10.33 8.76 18.24
CA LEU A 125 11.31 8.62 17.16
C LEU A 125 12.45 9.62 17.35
N GLY A 126 13.72 9.23 17.24
CA GLY A 126 14.83 10.18 17.40
C GLY A 126 14.78 11.32 16.38
N HIS A 127 15.12 12.56 16.77
CA HIS A 127 14.97 13.76 15.93
C HIS A 127 15.63 13.63 14.55
N LEU A 128 16.75 12.93 14.47
CA LEU A 128 17.49 12.66 13.24
C LEU A 128 16.69 11.83 12.21
N PHE A 129 15.75 11.00 12.68
CA PHE A 129 14.91 10.14 11.85
C PHE A 129 13.58 10.78 11.45
N ARG A 130 13.25 11.97 11.98
CA ARG A 130 12.02 12.71 11.65
C ARG A 130 12.16 13.58 10.40
N LYS A 131 13.39 13.85 9.97
CA LYS A 131 13.67 14.76 8.85
C LYS A 131 13.08 14.22 7.55
N HIS A 132 12.32 15.06 6.83
CA HIS A 132 11.59 14.70 5.61
C HIS A 132 10.49 13.64 5.81
N VAL A 133 10.08 13.37 7.06
CA VAL A 133 9.05 12.37 7.37
C VAL A 133 7.81 13.06 7.94
N LYS A 134 6.66 12.89 7.28
CA LYS A 134 5.37 13.38 7.80
C LYS A 134 4.98 12.68 9.12
N PRO A 135 4.19 13.32 10.00
CA PRO A 135 3.83 12.77 11.32
C PRO A 135 3.30 11.33 11.28
N LYS A 136 2.31 11.04 10.42
CA LYS A 136 1.80 9.67 10.19
C LYS A 136 2.91 8.66 9.91
N LYS A 137 3.82 8.99 9.00
CA LYS A 137 4.91 8.08 8.62
C LYS A 137 5.94 7.92 9.75
N GLN A 138 6.13 8.92 10.61
CA GLN A 138 6.97 8.80 11.81
C GLN A 138 6.40 7.76 12.79
N HIS A 139 5.08 7.78 13.03
CA HIS A 139 4.38 6.79 13.85
C HIS A 139 4.57 5.37 13.30
N GLU A 140 4.31 5.19 12.00
CA GLU A 140 4.43 3.89 11.32
C GLU A 140 5.86 3.34 11.38
N ILE A 141 6.86 4.16 11.04
CA ILE A 141 8.28 3.76 11.08
C ILE A 141 8.68 3.32 12.49
N ARG A 142 8.29 4.10 13.51
CA ARG A 142 8.68 3.82 14.89
C ARG A 142 8.03 2.55 15.42
N LYS A 143 6.75 2.32 15.12
CA LYS A 143 6.00 1.15 15.59
C LYS A 143 6.41 -0.12 14.84
N LEU A 144 6.42 -0.09 13.50
CA LEU A 144 6.83 -1.22 12.69
C LEU A 144 8.30 -1.56 12.90
N GLY A 145 9.18 -0.56 13.01
CA GLY A 145 10.61 -0.80 13.23
C GLY A 145 10.89 -1.59 14.50
N MET A 146 10.17 -1.31 15.59
CA MET A 146 10.29 -2.12 16.82
C MET A 146 9.77 -3.54 16.66
N LEU A 147 8.65 -3.71 15.95
CA LEU A 147 8.09 -5.04 15.70
C LEU A 147 9.05 -5.89 14.86
N VAL A 148 9.65 -5.30 13.83
CA VAL A 148 10.70 -5.95 13.02
C VAL A 148 11.90 -6.30 13.89
N LYS A 149 12.36 -5.40 14.77
CA LYS A 149 13.46 -5.70 15.70
C LYS A 149 13.13 -6.86 16.66
N GLN A 150 11.92 -6.89 17.22
CA GLN A 150 11.47 -8.02 18.04
C GLN A 150 11.43 -9.33 17.24
N LEU A 151 11.02 -9.27 15.98
CA LEU A 151 11.00 -10.42 15.09
C LEU A 151 12.42 -10.91 14.75
N CYS A 152 13.36 -9.99 14.51
CA CYS A 152 14.78 -10.28 14.35
C CYS A 152 15.36 -10.97 15.60
N ASP A 153 15.09 -10.43 16.79
CA ASP A 153 15.54 -11.01 18.06
C ASP A 153 14.94 -12.42 18.27
N PHE A 154 13.68 -12.61 17.90
CA PHE A 154 13.00 -13.90 17.99
C PHE A 154 13.51 -14.92 16.96
N THR A 155 13.91 -14.51 15.77
CA THR A 155 14.40 -15.40 14.70
C THR A 155 15.91 -15.61 14.78
N GLY A 156 16.64 -14.79 15.53
CA GLY A 156 18.11 -14.75 15.51
C GLY A 156 18.69 -14.10 14.25
N CYS A 157 17.84 -13.54 13.38
CA CYS A 157 18.26 -12.89 12.14
C CYS A 157 18.64 -11.43 12.41
N ASN A 158 19.88 -11.04 12.07
CA ASN A 158 20.28 -9.62 12.10
C ASN A 158 20.10 -8.91 10.75
N SER A 159 19.80 -9.65 9.68
CA SER A 159 19.57 -9.12 8.34
C SER A 159 18.08 -8.89 8.07
N VAL A 160 17.75 -7.77 7.44
CA VAL A 160 16.39 -7.39 7.05
C VAL A 160 16.34 -6.94 5.60
N ILE A 161 15.34 -7.41 4.87
CA ILE A 161 15.03 -6.94 3.52
C ILE A 161 13.74 -6.11 3.57
N ASP A 162 13.84 -4.82 3.27
CA ASP A 162 12.73 -3.86 3.24
C ASP A 162 12.28 -3.64 1.78
N VAL A 163 11.16 -4.24 1.39
CA VAL A 163 10.69 -4.22 -0.01
C VAL A 163 9.63 -3.14 -0.21
N GLY A 164 9.79 -2.34 -1.26
CA GLY A 164 9.00 -1.13 -1.47
C GLY A 164 9.47 -0.03 -0.51
N SER A 165 10.79 0.08 -0.31
CA SER A 165 11.40 0.92 0.72
C SER A 165 11.19 2.43 0.49
N GLY A 166 10.83 2.83 -0.73
CA GLY A 166 10.63 4.22 -1.14
C GLY A 166 11.89 5.06 -0.89
N GLN A 167 11.77 6.11 -0.08
CA GLN A 167 12.90 6.98 0.28
C GLN A 167 13.78 6.42 1.43
N GLY A 168 13.61 5.13 1.75
CA GLY A 168 14.43 4.39 2.71
C GLY A 168 14.28 4.84 4.17
N HIS A 169 13.14 5.42 4.56
CA HIS A 169 13.00 5.94 5.94
C HIS A 169 12.89 4.83 7.00
N LEU A 170 12.14 3.75 6.71
CA LEU A 170 12.10 2.58 7.58
C LEU A 170 13.45 1.87 7.55
N THR A 171 14.01 1.63 6.37
CA THR A 171 15.34 1.08 6.15
C THR A 171 16.40 1.77 7.01
N ARG A 172 16.43 3.11 6.95
CA ARG A 172 17.37 3.95 7.72
C ARG A 172 17.17 3.84 9.23
N PHE A 173 15.91 3.77 9.69
CA PHE A 173 15.62 3.61 11.12
C PHE A 173 16.01 2.23 11.64
N LEU A 174 15.69 1.17 10.90
CA LEU A 174 16.12 -0.20 11.22
C LEU A 174 17.65 -0.32 11.29
N SER A 175 18.35 0.30 10.34
CA SER A 175 19.81 0.25 10.24
C SER A 175 20.50 1.10 11.30
N PHE A 176 20.39 2.43 11.21
CA PHE A 176 21.12 3.32 12.12
C PHE A 176 20.48 3.44 13.50
N GLY A 177 19.16 3.24 13.61
CA GLY A 177 18.42 3.38 14.86
C GLY A 177 18.39 2.10 15.70
N LEU A 178 18.33 0.93 15.05
CA LEU A 178 18.18 -0.37 15.74
C LEU A 178 19.36 -1.33 15.51
N GLY A 179 20.35 -0.94 14.69
CA GLY A 179 21.61 -1.68 14.51
C GLY A 179 21.49 -2.93 13.63
N LEU A 180 20.43 -3.07 12.83
CA LEU A 180 20.21 -4.22 11.94
C LEU A 180 20.94 -4.03 10.60
N ASP A 181 21.32 -5.12 9.94
CA ASP A 181 21.85 -5.08 8.57
C ASP A 181 20.69 -5.04 7.58
N VAL A 182 20.49 -3.93 6.88
CA VAL A 182 19.25 -3.70 6.12
C VAL A 182 19.52 -3.44 4.64
N THR A 183 18.86 -4.21 3.78
CA THR A 183 18.78 -3.93 2.34
C THR A 183 17.38 -3.48 1.97
N GLY A 184 17.24 -2.26 1.44
CA GLY A 184 16.00 -1.74 0.87
C GLY A 184 15.92 -2.02 -0.63
N ILE A 185 14.82 -2.61 -1.11
CA ILE A 185 14.54 -2.77 -2.54
C ILE A 185 13.45 -1.78 -2.95
N GLU A 186 13.69 -1.04 -4.03
CA GLU A 186 12.73 -0.09 -4.58
C GLU A 186 12.81 -0.09 -6.12
N ALA A 187 11.65 -0.03 -6.78
CA ALA A 187 11.54 -0.12 -8.24
C ALA A 187 11.88 1.20 -8.93
N GLU A 188 11.70 2.33 -8.24
CA GLU A 188 11.91 3.67 -8.79
C GLU A 188 13.31 4.23 -8.48
N LEU A 189 14.13 4.45 -9.52
CA LEU A 189 15.50 4.96 -9.39
C LEU A 189 15.60 6.29 -8.62
N HIS A 190 14.64 7.20 -8.83
CA HIS A 190 14.61 8.47 -8.11
C HIS A 190 14.46 8.26 -6.59
N LEU A 191 13.64 7.29 -6.15
CA LEU A 191 13.42 7.02 -4.74
C LEU A 191 14.66 6.37 -4.09
N VAL A 192 15.30 5.43 -4.78
CA VAL A 192 16.60 4.84 -4.37
C VAL A 192 17.67 5.92 -4.21
N THR A 193 17.79 6.81 -5.19
CA THR A 193 18.76 7.93 -5.15
C THR A 193 18.50 8.85 -3.94
N MET A 194 17.23 9.14 -3.66
CA MET A 194 16.82 9.93 -2.52
C MET A 194 17.13 9.25 -1.18
N ALA A 195 16.96 7.92 -1.11
CA ALA A 195 17.30 7.13 0.07
C ALA A 195 18.79 7.24 0.40
N SER A 196 19.67 6.95 -0.56
CA SER A 196 21.13 7.09 -0.42
C SER A 196 21.55 8.52 -0.06
N ARG A 197 20.91 9.52 -0.67
CA ARG A 197 21.18 10.93 -0.36
C ARG A 197 20.85 11.26 1.10
N PHE A 198 19.71 10.79 1.60
CA PHE A 198 19.29 11.03 2.98
C PHE A 198 20.14 10.27 4.00
N ASP A 199 20.66 9.09 3.66
CA ASP A 199 21.63 8.38 4.50
C ASP A 199 22.91 9.18 4.65
N GLY A 200 23.45 9.70 3.55
CA GLY A 200 24.62 10.58 3.59
C GLY A 200 24.39 11.86 4.42
N GLN A 201 23.18 12.43 4.38
CA GLN A 201 22.83 13.55 5.26
C GLN A 201 22.81 13.15 6.73
N LEU A 202 22.23 12.00 7.06
CA LEU A 202 22.17 11.48 8.42
C LEU A 202 23.57 11.18 8.97
N LEU A 203 24.42 10.51 8.19
CA LEU A 203 25.80 10.20 8.57
C LEU A 203 26.60 11.48 8.89
N ARG A 204 26.44 12.54 8.09
CA ARG A 204 27.07 13.84 8.37
C ARG A 204 26.55 14.46 9.67
N SER A 205 25.25 14.36 9.96
CA SER A 205 24.69 14.85 11.22
C SER A 205 25.21 14.05 12.42
N LEU A 206 25.26 12.71 12.31
CA LEU A 206 25.81 11.84 13.35
C LEU A 206 27.29 12.12 13.63
N ALA A 207 28.09 12.35 12.59
CA ALA A 207 29.50 12.73 12.74
C ALA A 207 29.64 14.07 13.50
N LYS A 208 28.82 15.07 13.17
CA LYS A 208 28.81 16.36 13.87
C LYS A 208 28.39 16.23 15.34
N ASP A 209 27.39 15.41 15.64
CA ASP A 209 26.91 15.20 17.01
C ASP A 209 27.95 14.48 17.87
N ARG A 210 28.68 13.51 17.29
CA ARG A 210 29.80 12.83 17.97
C ARG A 210 30.94 13.78 18.32
N LEU A 211 31.30 14.68 17.41
CA LEU A 211 32.32 15.71 17.67
C LEU A 211 31.90 16.66 18.80
N LYS A 212 30.59 16.93 18.94
CA LYS A 212 30.06 17.82 20.00
C LYS A 212 29.84 17.11 21.34
N LYS A 213 29.55 15.81 21.34
CA LYS A 213 29.20 15.03 22.53
C LYS A 213 29.91 13.66 22.55
N PRO A 214 31.25 13.64 22.64
CA PRO A 214 32.02 12.40 22.54
C PRO A 214 31.71 11.38 23.64
N GLN A 215 31.28 11.83 24.82
CA GLN A 215 30.99 10.94 25.95
C GLN A 215 29.62 10.22 25.87
N LEU A 216 28.69 10.69 25.01
CA LEU A 216 27.34 10.11 24.89
C LEU A 216 27.22 9.02 23.80
N PHE A 217 28.22 8.87 22.93
CA PHE A 217 28.20 7.95 21.79
C PHE A 217 29.36 6.96 21.87
N GLN A 218 29.23 5.94 22.73
CA GLN A 218 30.24 4.89 22.89
C GLN A 218 30.14 3.78 21.82
N SER A 219 29.00 3.62 21.15
CA SER A 219 28.79 2.62 20.10
C SER A 219 29.09 3.17 18.70
N ALA A 220 29.62 2.33 17.80
CA ALA A 220 29.76 2.65 16.38
C ALA A 220 28.38 2.94 15.76
N PRO A 221 28.28 3.73 14.67
CA PRO A 221 27.01 3.89 13.97
C PRO A 221 26.52 2.49 13.55
N GLY A 222 25.22 2.26 13.56
CA GLY A 222 24.66 1.05 12.94
C GLY A 222 25.17 0.88 11.50
N PRO A 223 25.11 -0.33 10.94
CA PRO A 223 25.58 -0.57 9.58
C PRO A 223 24.89 0.39 8.60
N VAL A 224 25.60 0.77 7.54
CA VAL A 224 25.02 1.61 6.49
C VAL A 224 24.03 0.76 5.69
N PRO A 225 22.77 1.18 5.53
CA PRO A 225 21.80 0.42 4.76
C PRO A 225 22.23 0.35 3.29
N HIS A 226 21.91 -0.77 2.65
CA HIS A 226 22.09 -0.94 1.21
C HIS A 226 20.77 -0.67 0.49
N HIS A 227 20.79 0.02 -0.65
CA HIS A 227 19.59 0.26 -1.47
C HIS A 227 19.78 -0.34 -2.85
N VAL A 228 18.86 -1.21 -3.25
CA VAL A 228 18.88 -1.92 -4.53
C VAL A 228 17.75 -1.38 -5.40
N LEU A 229 18.10 -0.95 -6.61
CA LEU A 229 17.12 -0.67 -7.65
C LEU A 229 16.60 -2.00 -8.20
N GLY A 230 15.31 -2.27 -8.02
CA GLY A 230 14.73 -3.51 -8.48
C GLY A 230 13.22 -3.57 -8.30
N TRP A 231 12.54 -4.04 -9.33
CA TRP A 231 11.16 -4.48 -9.21
C TRP A 231 11.12 -5.95 -8.77
N VAL A 232 10.34 -6.25 -7.73
CA VAL A 232 10.17 -7.63 -7.24
C VAL A 232 9.09 -8.31 -8.06
N ASN A 233 9.51 -9.22 -8.94
CA ASN A 233 8.61 -9.90 -9.86
C ASN A 233 7.75 -10.94 -9.13
N PRO A 234 6.40 -10.82 -9.15
CA PRO A 234 5.49 -11.80 -8.56
C PRO A 234 5.65 -13.22 -9.08
N ARG A 235 6.16 -13.37 -10.31
CA ARG A 235 6.37 -14.67 -10.98
C ARG A 235 7.80 -15.17 -10.88
N ALA A 236 8.71 -14.40 -10.29
CA ALA A 236 10.08 -14.84 -10.11
C ALA A 236 10.18 -15.91 -9.03
N SER A 237 11.12 -16.83 -9.23
CA SER A 237 11.47 -17.78 -8.18
C SER A 237 12.13 -17.07 -7.01
N TRP A 238 12.17 -17.72 -5.84
CA TRP A 238 12.88 -17.12 -4.71
C TRP A 238 14.39 -17.03 -4.97
N GLU A 239 14.96 -17.92 -5.80
CA GLU A 239 16.36 -17.89 -6.20
C GLU A 239 16.67 -16.64 -7.02
N GLU A 240 15.77 -16.25 -7.94
CA GLU A 240 15.89 -15.01 -8.71
C GLU A 240 15.81 -13.78 -7.79
N PHE A 241 14.91 -13.81 -6.81
CA PHE A 241 14.81 -12.76 -5.80
C PHE A 241 16.11 -12.62 -4.97
N ILE A 242 16.72 -13.73 -4.54
CA ILE A 242 18.02 -13.69 -3.84
C ILE A 242 19.15 -13.20 -4.77
N LYS A 243 19.14 -13.58 -6.05
CA LYS A 243 20.11 -13.06 -7.03
C LYS A 243 19.99 -11.55 -7.21
N GLN A 244 18.76 -11.02 -7.23
CA GLN A 244 18.50 -9.57 -7.28
C GLN A 244 19.02 -8.85 -6.03
N LEU A 245 18.99 -9.49 -4.86
CA LEU A 245 19.61 -8.95 -3.65
C LEU A 245 21.15 -8.98 -3.72
N ALA A 246 21.72 -9.94 -4.44
CA ALA A 246 23.15 -10.16 -4.55
C ALA A 246 23.85 -9.29 -5.60
N THR A 247 23.11 -8.59 -6.48
CA THR A 247 23.67 -7.63 -7.44
C THR A 247 24.25 -6.42 -6.71
N LYS A 248 25.43 -6.61 -6.13
CA LYS A 248 26.33 -5.54 -5.72
C LYS A 248 26.74 -4.79 -6.98
N GLU A 249 26.48 -3.49 -6.99
CA GLU A 249 26.84 -2.56 -8.04
C GLU A 249 28.21 -2.88 -8.66
N LYS A 250 28.23 -3.42 -9.88
CA LYS A 250 29.37 -3.27 -10.80
C LYS A 250 29.33 -1.94 -11.55
N GLU A 251 28.32 -1.10 -11.30
CA GLU A 251 28.05 0.12 -12.07
C GLU A 251 28.42 1.42 -11.32
N SER A 252 28.80 1.37 -10.04
CA SER A 252 29.15 2.59 -9.28
C SER A 252 30.56 3.13 -9.52
N GLU A 253 31.45 2.40 -10.22
CA GLU A 253 32.79 2.92 -10.58
C GLU A 253 32.78 3.86 -11.80
N SER A 254 31.73 3.86 -12.63
CA SER A 254 31.66 4.72 -13.82
C SER A 254 31.13 6.14 -13.52
N HIS A 255 30.21 6.27 -12.55
CA HIS A 255 29.51 7.55 -12.31
C HIS A 255 30.22 8.52 -11.36
N CYS A 256 31.14 8.04 -10.52
CA CYS A 256 31.96 8.92 -9.66
C CYS A 256 32.98 9.77 -10.46
N HIS A 257 33.33 9.37 -11.68
CA HIS A 257 34.30 10.10 -12.49
C HIS A 257 33.70 11.36 -13.19
N TRP A 258 32.38 11.42 -13.37
CA TRP A 258 31.71 12.53 -14.05
C TRP A 258 31.44 13.75 -13.15
N LEU A 259 31.35 13.56 -11.83
CA LEU A 259 31.04 14.64 -10.88
C LEU A 259 32.28 15.46 -10.45
N CYS A 260 33.50 14.94 -10.64
CA CYS A 260 34.73 15.60 -10.20
C CYS A 260 35.31 16.60 -11.22
N LYS A 261 34.89 16.55 -12.50
CA LYS A 261 35.42 17.44 -13.55
C LYS A 261 34.80 18.84 -13.60
N ARG A 262 33.72 19.09 -12.85
CA ARG A 262 32.98 20.38 -12.89
C ARG A 262 33.35 21.37 -11.79
N GLN A 263 34.35 21.08 -10.95
CA GLN A 263 34.80 21.97 -9.87
C GLN A 263 36.24 22.50 -10.04
N ARG A 264 36.81 22.43 -11.24
CA ARG A 264 38.19 22.88 -11.49
C ARG A 264 38.36 23.81 -12.71
N VAL A 265 37.40 24.69 -12.98
CA VAL A 265 37.66 25.92 -13.76
C VAL A 265 36.71 27.02 -13.28
N SER A 266 37.14 27.78 -12.27
CA SER A 266 36.61 29.11 -11.98
C SER A 266 37.48 29.78 -10.93
N LYS A 267 38.58 30.40 -11.37
CA LYS A 267 39.27 31.51 -10.70
C LYS A 267 40.08 32.24 -11.77
N THR A 268 40.10 33.58 -11.66
CA THR A 268 40.70 34.62 -12.52
C THR A 268 39.96 34.87 -13.85
N GLU A 269 39.62 36.08 -14.28
CA GLU A 269 39.73 37.45 -13.76
C GLU A 269 38.88 38.37 -14.69
N GLU A 270 38.69 39.62 -14.28
CA GLU A 270 37.76 40.63 -14.79
C GLU A 270 38.15 41.32 -16.12
N ASP A 271 37.17 42.06 -16.67
CA ASP A 271 37.28 43.33 -17.43
C ASP A 271 37.64 43.37 -18.94
N ARG A 272 36.64 43.68 -19.79
CA ARG A 272 36.50 44.94 -20.59
C ARG A 272 35.59 44.83 -21.83
N GLU A 273 34.66 45.80 -21.89
CA GLU A 273 34.20 46.63 -23.03
C GLU A 273 33.83 46.08 -24.43
N SER A 274 32.59 46.46 -24.81
CA SER A 274 32.20 47.17 -26.06
C SER A 274 31.80 46.41 -27.34
N THR A 275 30.57 46.74 -27.79
CA THR A 275 30.10 47.04 -29.16
C THR A 275 30.46 46.10 -30.33
N ASN A 276 29.46 45.43 -30.91
CA ASN A 276 28.74 45.89 -32.12
C ASN A 276 27.95 44.75 -32.80
N GLU A 277 26.79 45.11 -33.31
CA GLU A 277 25.95 44.34 -34.22
C GLU A 277 26.65 44.12 -35.57
N SER A 278 26.48 42.93 -36.17
CA SER A 278 26.03 42.83 -37.56
C SER A 278 25.64 41.40 -37.94
N THR A 279 24.49 41.35 -38.61
CA THR A 279 23.73 40.27 -39.21
C THR A 279 24.46 39.47 -40.31
N ALA A 280 24.28 38.13 -40.34
CA ALA A 280 23.55 37.41 -41.42
C ALA A 280 23.66 35.86 -41.33
N GLN A 281 22.52 35.24 -40.96
CA GLN A 281 21.87 34.02 -41.52
C GLN A 281 22.68 32.78 -41.95
N SER A 282 22.40 31.63 -41.32
CA SER A 282 21.68 30.50 -41.98
C SER A 282 21.19 29.41 -40.99
N ASN A 283 19.86 29.27 -40.95
CA ASN A 283 18.97 28.11 -40.74
C ASN A 283 19.38 26.88 -39.88
N CYS A 284 18.62 26.63 -38.81
CA CYS A 284 17.68 25.49 -38.70
C CYS A 284 16.77 25.61 -37.44
N PRO A 285 15.42 25.58 -37.55
CA PRO A 285 14.52 25.85 -36.42
C PRO A 285 13.93 24.58 -35.77
N THR A 286 13.82 24.65 -34.45
CA THR A 286 12.69 24.24 -33.57
C THR A 286 13.08 23.42 -32.34
N CYS A 287 13.60 24.11 -31.33
CA CYS A 287 13.42 23.75 -29.93
C CYS A 287 13.14 25.04 -29.16
N SER A 288 11.85 25.34 -28.94
CA SER A 288 11.42 26.48 -28.12
C SER A 288 10.13 26.12 -27.41
N GLY A 289 10.14 26.13 -26.07
CA GLY A 289 8.88 26.17 -25.31
C GLY A 289 8.84 25.59 -23.89
N MET A 290 9.88 25.68 -23.06
CA MET A 290 9.70 25.56 -21.59
C MET A 290 10.65 26.47 -20.81
N LYS A 291 10.27 27.73 -20.67
CA LYS A 291 10.71 28.62 -19.58
C LYS A 291 9.61 29.62 -19.28
N GLN A 292 8.80 29.34 -18.26
CA GLN A 292 8.30 30.38 -17.34
C GLN A 292 7.73 29.73 -16.07
N SER A 293 7.90 30.47 -14.97
CA SER A 293 7.41 30.27 -13.60
C SER A 293 8.17 29.29 -12.68
N LEU A 294 9.43 29.64 -12.38
CA LEU A 294 9.95 29.55 -11.01
C LEU A 294 9.90 30.97 -10.45
N LEU A 295 9.00 31.24 -9.49
CA LEU A 295 9.08 32.28 -8.44
C LEU A 295 7.69 32.46 -7.80
N GLN A 296 7.40 31.71 -6.73
CA GLN A 296 6.71 32.15 -5.50
C GLN A 296 6.35 30.93 -4.63
N GLU A 297 7.28 30.52 -3.77
CA GLU A 297 6.95 29.74 -2.57
C GLU A 297 7.66 30.37 -1.38
N ARG A 298 6.94 31.25 -0.67
CA ARG A 298 7.20 31.61 0.73
C ARG A 298 5.95 32.27 1.29
N THR A 299 5.10 31.45 1.91
CA THR A 299 4.32 31.81 3.11
C THR A 299 3.78 30.53 3.76
N HIS A 300 3.82 30.52 5.09
CA HIS A 300 3.42 29.42 5.97
C HIS A 300 1.99 28.95 5.73
N ASN A 301 1.78 27.62 5.71
CA ASN A 301 0.46 27.02 5.82
C ASN A 301 0.52 25.84 6.82
N ASN A 302 0.03 26.09 8.03
CA ASN A 302 -0.59 25.08 8.89
C ASN A 302 -2.02 24.87 8.38
N SER A 303 -2.35 23.69 7.85
CA SER A 303 -3.72 23.15 7.81
C SER A 303 -3.70 21.71 7.31
N THR A 304 -4.50 20.89 7.97
CA THR A 304 -4.62 19.44 7.95
C THR A 304 -5.14 18.84 6.63
N ASP A 305 -4.92 17.54 6.53
CA ASP A 305 -4.84 16.68 5.34
C ASP A 305 -6.03 16.68 4.37
N SER A 306 -5.69 16.60 3.08
CA SER A 306 -6.60 16.20 2.00
C SER A 306 -6.63 14.69 1.86
N ILE A 307 -7.84 14.16 1.67
CA ILE A 307 -8.14 12.77 1.32
C ILE A 307 -7.38 12.41 0.04
N ASN A 308 -6.39 11.52 0.16
CA ASN A 308 -5.79 10.85 -0.99
C ASN A 308 -6.75 9.73 -1.44
N GLN A 309 -7.63 10.04 -2.40
CA GLN A 309 -8.12 9.02 -3.32
C GLN A 309 -6.97 8.70 -4.29
N PRO A 310 -6.72 7.43 -4.64
CA PRO A 310 -5.78 7.10 -5.70
C PRO A 310 -6.40 7.50 -7.05
N ASP A 311 -5.72 8.39 -7.77
CA ASP A 311 -6.10 8.76 -9.15
C ASP A 311 -6.14 7.49 -10.04
N SER A 312 -7.25 7.29 -10.74
CA SER A 312 -7.40 6.28 -11.80
C SER A 312 -7.96 6.95 -13.04
N ALA A 313 -7.11 7.12 -14.05
CA ALA A 313 -7.54 7.36 -15.43
C ALA A 313 -7.83 5.99 -16.05
N VAL A 314 -9.05 5.78 -16.55
CA VAL A 314 -9.45 4.57 -17.28
C VAL A 314 -9.60 4.94 -18.74
N SER A 315 -8.88 4.24 -19.61
CA SER A 315 -9.13 4.18 -21.05
C SER A 315 -9.91 2.91 -21.37
N SER A 316 -11.06 3.07 -22.03
CA SER A 316 -12.00 2.02 -22.44
C SER A 316 -11.35 0.96 -23.34
N PRO A 317 -11.68 -0.34 -23.21
CA PRO A 317 -11.52 -1.30 -24.28
C PRO A 317 -12.83 -1.56 -25.01
N GLU A 318 -12.70 -1.74 -26.33
CA GLU A 318 -13.74 -1.95 -27.32
C GLU A 318 -14.45 -3.31 -27.20
N SER A 319 -15.69 -3.32 -27.68
CA SER A 319 -16.60 -4.46 -27.82
C SER A 319 -16.16 -5.48 -28.88
N GLY A 320 -16.30 -6.78 -28.59
CA GLY A 320 -16.09 -7.87 -29.55
C GLY A 320 -16.95 -9.12 -29.29
N VAL A 321 -18.08 -9.18 -29.99
CA VAL A 321 -18.81 -10.31 -30.63
C VAL A 321 -18.47 -11.78 -30.24
N GLU A 322 -19.53 -12.56 -29.94
CA GLU A 322 -19.55 -14.02 -29.80
C GLU A 322 -19.07 -14.79 -31.06
N PRO A 323 -18.61 -16.05 -30.92
CA PRO A 323 -19.41 -17.11 -31.57
C PRO A 323 -19.48 -18.48 -30.84
N SER A 324 -20.67 -19.05 -30.98
CA SER A 324 -21.13 -20.46 -31.03
C SER A 324 -20.13 -21.64 -31.03
N SER A 325 -20.52 -22.67 -30.28
CA SER A 325 -20.11 -24.09 -30.24
C SER A 325 -20.01 -24.82 -31.61
N PRO A 326 -19.24 -25.94 -31.71
CA PRO A 326 -19.86 -27.28 -31.53
C PRO A 326 -18.98 -28.35 -30.83
N SER A 327 -19.67 -29.40 -30.35
CA SER A 327 -19.16 -30.63 -29.70
C SER A 327 -18.88 -31.78 -30.72
N PRO A 328 -18.74 -33.07 -30.34
CA PRO A 328 -17.53 -33.74 -29.86
C PRO A 328 -17.13 -34.98 -30.71
N LEU A 329 -15.89 -35.47 -30.59
CA LEU A 329 -15.51 -36.83 -31.03
C LEU A 329 -14.61 -37.53 -30.00
N ALA A 330 -14.86 -38.82 -29.84
CA ALA A 330 -14.43 -39.70 -28.76
C ALA A 330 -13.13 -40.49 -29.05
N CYS A 331 -12.40 -40.82 -27.96
CA CYS A 331 -11.67 -42.07 -27.55
C CYS A 331 -10.93 -42.97 -28.60
N PRO A 332 -10.00 -43.90 -28.20
CA PRO A 332 -9.69 -44.41 -26.86
C PRO A 332 -8.18 -44.60 -26.50
N CYS A 333 -7.99 -44.95 -25.23
CA CYS A 333 -6.83 -45.43 -24.46
C CYS A 333 -5.94 -46.54 -25.07
N LYS A 334 -4.68 -46.63 -24.59
CA LYS A 334 -4.00 -47.88 -24.18
C LYS A 334 -2.69 -47.65 -23.40
N PHE A 335 -2.51 -48.55 -22.42
CA PHE A 335 -1.38 -48.82 -21.54
C PHE A 335 -0.07 -49.15 -22.30
N ASP A 336 1.09 -48.90 -21.67
CA ASP A 336 1.98 -49.99 -21.26
C ASP A 336 3.08 -49.57 -20.27
N ASN A 337 3.22 -50.41 -19.24
CA ASN A 337 4.33 -50.44 -18.28
C ASN A 337 5.59 -51.03 -18.94
N LYS A 338 6.78 -50.59 -18.52
CA LYS A 338 7.89 -51.52 -18.21
C LYS A 338 8.97 -50.86 -17.35
N ALA A 339 9.28 -51.59 -16.29
CA ALA A 339 10.29 -51.34 -15.28
C ALA A 339 11.68 -51.85 -15.71
N GLY A 340 12.70 -51.39 -14.98
CA GLY A 340 13.97 -52.09 -14.77
C GLY A 340 15.19 -51.42 -15.40
N VAL A 341 16.39 -51.40 -14.83
CA VAL A 341 16.99 -51.85 -13.56
C VAL A 341 18.32 -51.07 -13.47
N ASP A 342 18.82 -50.92 -12.24
CA ASP A 342 20.13 -50.44 -11.80
C ASP A 342 21.34 -50.68 -12.71
N GLU A 343 22.32 -49.77 -12.64
CA GLU A 343 23.71 -50.10 -12.24
C GLU A 343 24.58 -48.81 -12.13
N SER A 344 25.08 -48.55 -10.92
CA SER A 344 26.41 -47.96 -10.66
C SER A 344 27.36 -49.14 -10.34
N PRO A 345 28.70 -49.02 -10.13
CA PRO A 345 29.52 -47.82 -9.88
C PRO A 345 30.94 -47.85 -10.51
N SER A 346 31.74 -46.78 -10.38
CA SER A 346 33.12 -46.90 -9.86
C SER A 346 33.87 -45.56 -9.77
N SER A 347 34.53 -45.42 -8.61
CA SER A 347 35.54 -44.48 -8.12
C SER A 347 36.76 -44.20 -8.99
N ALA A 348 37.36 -43.01 -8.82
CA ALA A 348 38.82 -42.86 -8.76
C ALA A 348 39.24 -41.64 -7.92
N PHE A 349 40.02 -41.92 -6.87
CA PHE A 349 40.81 -41.01 -6.04
C PHE A 349 42.04 -40.51 -6.82
N SER A 350 42.50 -39.28 -6.54
CA SER A 350 43.93 -38.94 -6.63
C SER A 350 44.24 -37.67 -5.82
N SER A 351 45.12 -37.85 -4.84
CA SER A 351 45.77 -36.85 -4.00
C SER A 351 47.15 -36.45 -4.55
N SER A 352 47.56 -35.19 -4.43
CA SER A 352 48.98 -34.86 -4.19
C SER A 352 49.18 -33.44 -3.62
N CYS A 353 49.78 -33.40 -2.43
CA CYS A 353 50.57 -32.31 -1.85
C CYS A 353 51.95 -32.27 -2.57
N ALA A 354 52.84 -31.27 -2.57
CA ALA A 354 53.06 -30.01 -1.86
C ALA A 354 54.15 -29.21 -2.65
N ALA A 355 54.25 -27.89 -2.46
CA ALA A 355 55.53 -27.17 -2.34
C ALA A 355 55.31 -25.69 -2.00
N SER A 356 56.11 -25.22 -1.05
CA SER A 356 56.13 -23.94 -0.38
C SER A 356 57.05 -22.90 -1.04
N THR A 357 56.66 -21.62 -1.02
CA THR A 357 57.61 -20.51 -1.01
C THR A 357 57.05 -19.33 -0.22
N LEU A 358 57.82 -18.88 0.79
CA LEU A 358 57.58 -17.68 1.60
C LEU A 358 57.76 -16.42 0.75
N SER A 359 56.84 -15.46 0.88
CA SER A 359 57.14 -14.03 0.73
C SER A 359 56.19 -13.22 1.61
N THR A 360 56.80 -12.32 2.38
CA THR A 360 56.22 -11.41 3.37
C THR A 360 55.76 -10.11 2.70
N ASP A 361 54.48 -9.74 2.87
CA ASP A 361 54.04 -8.34 2.81
C ASP A 361 52.69 -8.15 3.56
N PRO A 362 52.51 -7.14 4.42
CA PRO A 362 51.29 -6.96 5.21
C PRO A 362 50.26 -6.12 4.43
N ALA A 363 49.62 -6.73 3.44
CA ALA A 363 48.50 -6.12 2.72
C ALA A 363 47.15 -6.53 3.34
N VAL A 364 46.44 -5.54 3.86
CA VAL A 364 44.98 -5.40 3.98
C VAL A 364 44.20 -6.72 3.82
N ARG A 365 43.75 -7.29 4.94
CA ARG A 365 42.71 -8.34 4.92
C ARG A 365 41.39 -7.74 4.40
N LEU A 366 41.22 -7.68 3.08
CA LEU A 366 39.89 -7.79 2.50
C LEU A 366 39.39 -9.19 2.85
N SER A 367 38.55 -9.28 3.88
CA SER A 367 37.76 -10.47 4.10
C SER A 367 36.87 -10.67 2.87
N GLN A 368 37.29 -11.55 1.97
CA GLN A 368 36.39 -12.20 1.03
C GLN A 368 35.34 -12.95 1.87
N ARG A 369 34.25 -12.26 2.20
CA ARG A 369 33.04 -12.90 2.71
C ARG A 369 32.56 -13.83 1.61
N LYS A 370 32.83 -15.13 1.73
CA LYS A 370 32.09 -16.17 1.01
C LYS A 370 30.60 -15.86 1.23
N SER A 371 29.83 -15.72 0.16
CA SER A 371 28.38 -15.50 0.24
C SER A 371 27.69 -16.77 0.73
N THR A 372 27.73 -17.00 2.03
CA THR A 372 26.71 -17.83 2.66
C THR A 372 25.41 -17.04 2.56
N ASN A 373 24.39 -17.54 1.84
CA ASN A 373 23.06 -16.93 1.84
C ASN A 373 22.58 -16.90 3.29
N SER A 374 22.71 -15.74 3.94
CA SER A 374 22.36 -15.56 5.34
C SER A 374 20.85 -15.46 5.47
N ASP A 375 20.31 -16.08 6.51
CA ASP A 375 18.92 -15.93 6.89
C ASP A 375 18.55 -14.47 7.20
N PHE A 376 17.32 -14.09 6.85
CA PHE A 376 16.84 -12.72 7.02
C PHE A 376 15.34 -12.65 7.33
N VAL A 377 14.93 -11.47 7.80
CA VAL A 377 13.53 -11.09 7.97
C VAL A 377 13.08 -10.21 6.79
N LEU A 378 11.90 -10.48 6.26
CA LEU A 378 11.28 -9.69 5.19
C LEU A 378 10.31 -8.66 5.79
N THR A 379 10.35 -7.42 5.34
CA THR A 379 9.38 -6.38 5.74
C THR A 379 8.89 -5.57 4.55
N GLY A 380 7.64 -5.12 4.60
CA GLY A 380 7.08 -4.17 3.64
C GLY A 380 6.09 -3.23 4.31
N LEU A 381 6.45 -1.95 4.42
CA LEU A 381 5.57 -0.88 4.91
C LEU A 381 4.82 -0.26 3.74
N HIS A 382 3.50 -0.50 3.65
CA HIS A 382 2.65 -0.17 2.50
C HIS A 382 2.95 -1.02 1.27
N ALA A 383 3.00 -2.35 1.43
CA ALA A 383 3.05 -3.30 0.33
C ALA A 383 1.77 -3.19 -0.51
N CYS A 384 1.80 -2.38 -1.56
CA CYS A 384 0.66 -2.01 -2.40
C CYS A 384 0.28 -3.15 -3.36
N GLY A 385 -1.03 -3.40 -3.53
CA GLY A 385 -1.53 -4.38 -4.50
C GLY A 385 -0.91 -5.76 -4.31
N ASP A 386 -0.47 -6.35 -5.41
CA ASP A 386 0.12 -7.70 -5.44
C ASP A 386 1.45 -7.80 -4.71
N LEU A 387 2.13 -6.71 -4.38
CA LEU A 387 3.39 -6.76 -3.66
C LEU A 387 3.22 -7.50 -2.31
N SER A 388 2.10 -7.29 -1.61
CA SER A 388 1.82 -8.01 -0.37
C SER A 388 1.72 -9.53 -0.58
N ALA A 389 1.06 -9.98 -1.65
CA ALA A 389 0.96 -11.39 -2.01
C ALA A 389 2.31 -11.98 -2.44
N THR A 390 3.08 -11.25 -3.24
CA THR A 390 4.44 -11.61 -3.67
C THR A 390 5.37 -11.82 -2.48
N LEU A 391 5.37 -10.92 -1.50
CA LEU A 391 6.19 -11.07 -0.30
C LEU A 391 5.81 -12.32 0.51
N LEU A 392 4.53 -12.65 0.59
CA LEU A 392 4.06 -13.86 1.28
C LEU A 392 4.46 -15.14 0.54
N ARG A 393 4.44 -15.14 -0.80
CA ARG A 393 4.96 -16.25 -1.61
C ARG A 393 6.46 -16.45 -1.42
N HIS A 394 7.24 -15.37 -1.47
CA HIS A 394 8.68 -15.45 -1.19
C HIS A 394 8.95 -15.92 0.23
N PHE A 395 8.21 -15.42 1.23
CA PHE A 395 8.31 -15.92 2.60
C PHE A 395 8.02 -17.42 2.67
N ALA A 396 6.92 -17.88 2.09
CA ALA A 396 6.54 -19.29 2.12
C ALA A 396 7.58 -20.20 1.44
N ASN A 397 8.07 -19.79 0.26
CA ASN A 397 8.88 -20.66 -0.61
C ASN A 397 10.41 -20.51 -0.39
N CYS A 398 10.89 -19.38 0.12
CA CYS A 398 12.33 -19.14 0.28
C CYS A 398 12.85 -19.67 1.62
N PRO A 399 13.78 -20.65 1.66
CA PRO A 399 14.27 -21.21 2.92
C PRO A 399 15.03 -20.19 3.78
N HIS A 400 15.54 -19.10 3.19
CA HIS A 400 16.32 -18.07 3.89
C HIS A 400 15.46 -17.00 4.60
N VAL A 401 14.17 -16.93 4.31
CA VAL A 401 13.28 -15.96 4.96
C VAL A 401 12.71 -16.59 6.23
N GLN A 402 13.21 -16.19 7.40
CA GLN A 402 12.83 -16.79 8.69
C GLN A 402 11.62 -16.12 9.32
N GLY A 403 11.32 -14.88 8.95
CA GLY A 403 10.15 -14.15 9.42
C GLY A 403 9.73 -13.06 8.45
N ILE A 404 8.47 -12.65 8.55
CA ILE A 404 7.91 -11.56 7.75
C ILE A 404 7.02 -10.63 8.59
N THR A 405 7.09 -9.33 8.29
CA THR A 405 6.03 -8.35 8.61
C THR A 405 5.48 -7.72 7.33
N SER A 406 4.18 -7.82 7.08
CA SER A 406 3.52 -7.28 5.88
C SER A 406 2.41 -6.30 6.25
N VAL A 407 2.57 -5.03 5.82
CA VAL A 407 1.55 -3.98 5.96
C VAL A 407 0.92 -3.71 4.58
N ALA A 408 -0.22 -4.32 4.32
CA ALA A 408 -0.96 -4.08 3.07
C ALA A 408 -1.78 -2.78 3.14
N CYS A 409 -1.99 -2.11 2.01
CA CYS A 409 -2.70 -0.82 2.00
C CYS A 409 -3.63 -0.55 0.81
N CYS A 410 -3.26 -0.96 -0.41
CA CYS A 410 -3.99 -0.68 -1.64
C CYS A 410 -4.69 -1.92 -2.22
N TYR A 411 -5.81 -2.33 -1.62
CA TYR A 411 -6.51 -3.57 -2.00
C TYR A 411 -7.15 -3.52 -3.40
N MET A 412 -7.56 -2.34 -3.88
CA MET A 412 -8.07 -2.14 -5.24
C MET A 412 -7.02 -2.39 -6.33
N LYS A 413 -5.73 -2.41 -5.98
CA LYS A 413 -4.61 -2.73 -6.89
C LYS A 413 -4.21 -4.21 -6.88
N ILE A 414 -4.94 -5.05 -6.14
CA ILE A 414 -4.70 -6.49 -6.11
C ILE A 414 -5.32 -7.12 -7.35
N SER A 415 -4.58 -7.96 -8.08
CA SER A 415 -5.12 -8.70 -9.21
C SER A 415 -6.10 -9.78 -8.72
N THR A 416 -7.21 -9.94 -9.44
CA THR A 416 -8.20 -11.01 -9.25
C THR A 416 -8.58 -11.59 -10.61
N GLU A 417 -9.30 -12.70 -10.64
CA GLU A 417 -9.78 -13.30 -11.90
C GLU A 417 -10.64 -12.31 -12.71
N GLU A 418 -11.50 -11.54 -12.05
CA GLU A 418 -12.40 -10.56 -12.68
C GLU A 418 -11.68 -9.25 -13.04
N ASN A 419 -10.55 -8.98 -12.40
CA ASN A 419 -9.75 -7.79 -12.65
C ASN A 419 -8.27 -8.16 -12.63
N PRO A 420 -7.77 -8.80 -13.71
CA PRO A 420 -6.40 -9.33 -13.77
C PRO A 420 -5.36 -8.21 -13.87
N ASN A 421 -5.75 -7.04 -14.40
CA ASN A 421 -4.87 -5.90 -14.66
C ASN A 421 -5.38 -4.61 -13.98
N PRO A 422 -5.51 -4.58 -12.64
CA PRO A 422 -5.99 -3.40 -11.96
C PRO A 422 -4.98 -2.24 -12.07
N PRO A 423 -5.43 -0.98 -11.93
CA PRO A 423 -4.56 0.19 -12.08
C PRO A 423 -3.31 0.13 -11.19
N GLY A 424 -2.14 0.30 -11.79
CA GLY A 424 -0.86 0.30 -11.10
C GLY A 424 -0.23 -1.09 -10.89
N VAL A 425 -0.76 -2.15 -11.49
CA VAL A 425 -0.04 -3.41 -11.64
C VAL A 425 0.98 -3.28 -12.77
N ILE A 426 2.25 -3.52 -12.44
CA ILE A 426 3.35 -3.50 -13.41
C ILE A 426 3.48 -4.93 -13.95
N HIS A 427 3.31 -5.11 -15.25
CA HIS A 427 3.56 -6.40 -15.90
C HIS A 427 5.04 -6.52 -16.27
N ALA A 428 5.60 -7.71 -16.05
CA ALA A 428 6.87 -8.08 -16.66
C ALA A 428 6.72 -8.05 -18.19
N SER A 429 7.74 -7.56 -18.90
CA SER A 429 7.78 -7.62 -20.36
C SER A 429 7.59 -9.07 -20.86
N PRO A 430 6.94 -9.29 -22.03
CA PRO A 430 6.66 -10.62 -22.58
C PRO A 430 7.88 -11.55 -22.77
N SER A 431 9.10 -11.02 -22.68
CA SER A 431 10.35 -11.74 -22.97
C SER A 431 10.78 -12.78 -21.93
N ASN A 432 10.13 -12.85 -20.76
CA ASN A 432 10.49 -13.79 -19.67
C ASN A 432 9.40 -14.85 -19.38
N GLN A 433 8.59 -15.25 -20.36
CA GLN A 433 7.68 -16.37 -20.18
C GLN A 433 8.45 -17.70 -20.24
N THR A 434 8.99 -18.13 -19.10
CA THR A 434 9.29 -19.55 -18.89
C THR A 434 7.98 -20.33 -18.86
N GLN A 435 7.83 -21.27 -19.79
CA GLN A 435 6.71 -22.20 -19.84
C GLN A 435 6.72 -23.06 -18.56
N GLY A 436 5.93 -22.68 -17.56
CA GLY A 436 5.94 -23.33 -16.26
C GLY A 436 4.77 -22.92 -15.37
N SER A 437 3.60 -23.50 -15.66
CA SER A 437 2.33 -23.56 -14.91
C SER A 437 1.14 -22.88 -15.60
N SER A 438 0.05 -23.64 -15.72
CA SER A 438 -1.10 -23.42 -16.61
C SER A 438 -2.19 -22.48 -16.05
N TYR A 439 -1.96 -21.81 -14.92
CA TYR A 439 -2.97 -20.96 -14.28
C TYR A 439 -2.39 -19.61 -13.85
N PRO A 440 -3.08 -18.49 -14.14
CA PRO A 440 -2.65 -17.17 -13.68
C PRO A 440 -2.72 -17.10 -12.16
N GLU A 441 -1.58 -16.81 -11.52
CA GLU A 441 -1.51 -16.63 -10.07
C GLU A 441 -1.90 -15.19 -9.69
N PHE A 442 -3.14 -15.00 -9.23
CA PHE A 442 -3.68 -13.69 -8.82
C PHE A 442 -3.26 -13.28 -7.41
N GLY A 443 -3.31 -12.00 -7.09
CA GLY A 443 -3.04 -11.50 -5.75
C GLY A 443 -4.16 -11.79 -4.73
N TYR A 444 -5.38 -12.05 -5.19
CA TYR A 444 -6.49 -12.58 -4.38
C TYR A 444 -7.42 -13.47 -5.22
N PRO A 445 -7.94 -14.59 -4.66
CA PRO A 445 -7.53 -15.17 -3.37
C PRO A 445 -6.19 -15.90 -3.49
N MET A 446 -5.39 -15.85 -2.42
CA MET A 446 -4.16 -16.63 -2.28
C MET A 446 -4.42 -18.04 -1.77
N SER A 447 -5.39 -18.21 -0.87
CA SER A 447 -5.73 -19.49 -0.23
C SER A 447 -6.60 -20.34 -1.16
N GLU A 448 -6.25 -21.63 -1.29
CA GLU A 448 -7.08 -22.60 -2.01
C GLU A 448 -8.42 -22.80 -1.29
N TRP A 449 -8.41 -22.78 0.04
CA TRP A 449 -9.63 -22.85 0.84
C TRP A 449 -10.58 -21.69 0.55
N VAL A 450 -10.08 -20.44 0.55
CA VAL A 450 -10.91 -19.27 0.23
C VAL A 450 -11.42 -19.33 -1.21
N ARG A 451 -10.58 -19.75 -2.15
CA ARG A 451 -10.99 -19.95 -3.56
C ARG A 451 -12.14 -20.94 -3.69
N GLY A 452 -12.19 -21.96 -2.84
CA GLY A 452 -13.29 -22.94 -2.79
C GLY A 452 -14.59 -22.42 -2.17
N LEU A 453 -14.61 -21.25 -1.53
CA LEU A 453 -15.83 -20.71 -0.93
C LEU A 453 -16.74 -20.04 -1.98
N PRO A 454 -18.06 -20.29 -1.95
CA PRO A 454 -18.98 -19.56 -2.81
C PRO A 454 -19.03 -18.07 -2.41
N GLY A 455 -19.06 -17.19 -3.40
CA GLY A 455 -19.16 -15.74 -3.18
C GLY A 455 -17.91 -15.10 -2.56
N HIS A 456 -16.74 -15.74 -2.67
CA HIS A 456 -15.48 -15.16 -2.18
C HIS A 456 -14.98 -13.97 -3.00
N GLN A 457 -15.53 -13.75 -4.20
CA GLN A 457 -15.09 -12.71 -5.11
C GLN A 457 -15.26 -11.32 -4.49
N LEU A 458 -14.22 -10.50 -4.59
CA LEU A 458 -14.25 -9.11 -4.12
C LEU A 458 -14.12 -8.17 -5.31
N SER A 459 -15.20 -7.44 -5.60
CA SER A 459 -15.22 -6.46 -6.68
C SER A 459 -14.14 -5.40 -6.50
N TYR A 460 -13.76 -4.73 -7.60
CA TYR A 460 -12.87 -3.57 -7.52
C TYR A 460 -13.40 -2.55 -6.50
N LYS A 461 -14.73 -2.30 -6.51
CA LYS A 461 -15.35 -1.31 -5.64
C LYS A 461 -15.32 -1.71 -4.16
N ALA A 462 -15.56 -2.98 -3.83
CA ALA A 462 -15.44 -3.47 -2.47
C ALA A 462 -13.99 -3.32 -1.95
N ARG A 463 -13.00 -3.68 -2.78
CA ARG A 463 -11.57 -3.54 -2.46
C ARG A 463 -11.12 -2.08 -2.37
N GLU A 464 -11.67 -1.21 -3.19
CA GLU A 464 -11.50 0.24 -3.06
C GLU A 464 -12.16 0.76 -1.80
N GLY A 465 -13.37 0.31 -1.46
CA GLY A 465 -14.09 0.65 -0.23
C GLY A 465 -13.29 0.29 1.02
N ALA A 466 -12.68 -0.90 1.05
CA ALA A 466 -11.73 -1.30 2.08
C ALA A 466 -10.61 -0.27 2.27
N CYS A 467 -10.26 0.47 1.21
CA CYS A 467 -9.52 1.76 1.13
C CYS A 467 -9.64 2.75 2.29
N HIS A 468 -10.89 2.92 2.72
CA HIS A 468 -11.34 4.12 3.40
C HIS A 468 -11.09 4.07 4.90
N ALA A 469 -10.82 5.24 5.47
CA ALA A 469 -10.67 5.44 6.90
C ALA A 469 -12.04 5.72 7.52
N VAL A 470 -12.54 4.79 8.35
CA VAL A 470 -13.82 4.96 9.04
C VAL A 470 -13.70 6.01 10.14
N GLU A 471 -12.57 5.97 10.85
CA GLU A 471 -12.33 6.76 12.06
C GLU A 471 -12.35 8.28 11.79
N ASP A 472 -11.69 8.74 10.73
CA ASP A 472 -11.70 10.15 10.30
C ASP A 472 -13.09 10.59 9.82
N TYR A 473 -13.83 9.70 9.16
CA TYR A 473 -15.18 10.03 8.70
C TYR A 473 -16.18 10.17 9.85
N VAL A 474 -16.06 9.35 10.90
CA VAL A 474 -16.85 9.44 12.14
C VAL A 474 -16.69 10.81 12.80
N GLU A 475 -15.46 11.30 12.93
CA GLU A 475 -15.21 12.62 13.53
C GLU A 475 -15.80 13.74 12.66
N ARG A 476 -15.62 13.68 11.34
CA ARG A 476 -16.22 14.66 10.42
C ARG A 476 -17.75 14.70 10.48
N LEU A 477 -18.39 13.56 10.69
CA LEU A 477 -19.84 13.46 10.89
C LEU A 477 -20.28 14.12 12.21
N ARG A 478 -19.56 13.89 13.31
CA ARG A 478 -19.84 14.50 14.62
C ARG A 478 -19.68 16.02 14.62
N GLU A 479 -18.64 16.50 13.96
CA GLU A 479 -18.37 17.93 13.82
C GLU A 479 -19.33 18.63 12.83
N GLY A 480 -20.13 17.88 12.08
CA GLY A 480 -20.97 18.44 11.01
C GLY A 480 -20.15 19.12 9.91
N SER A 481 -18.97 18.56 9.61
CA SER A 481 -17.98 19.19 8.73
C SER A 481 -18.55 19.53 7.34
N GLY A 482 -18.24 20.74 6.84
CA GLY A 482 -18.60 21.15 5.48
C GLY A 482 -18.02 20.24 4.39
N LEU A 483 -16.99 19.44 4.70
CA LEU A 483 -16.42 18.44 3.81
C LEU A 483 -17.39 17.32 3.43
N LEU A 484 -18.43 17.08 4.24
CA LEU A 484 -19.42 16.02 4.02
C LEU A 484 -20.20 16.22 2.70
N LYS A 485 -20.40 17.46 2.24
CA LYS A 485 -21.13 17.74 0.99
C LYS A 485 -20.42 17.23 -0.27
N SER A 486 -19.13 16.89 -0.18
CA SER A 486 -18.32 16.45 -1.31
C SER A 486 -18.89 15.21 -2.01
N HIS A 487 -19.47 14.26 -1.25
CA HIS A 487 -20.07 13.06 -1.84
C HIS A 487 -21.33 13.38 -2.65
N CYS A 488 -22.21 14.24 -2.13
CA CYS A 488 -23.40 14.68 -2.84
C CYS A 488 -23.03 15.51 -4.07
N TYR A 489 -22.06 16.43 -3.95
CA TYR A 489 -21.54 17.21 -5.08
C TYR A 489 -20.98 16.31 -6.18
N ARG A 490 -20.18 15.30 -5.82
CA ARG A 490 -19.66 14.32 -6.79
C ARG A 490 -20.78 13.55 -7.49
N ALA A 491 -21.78 13.10 -6.74
CA ALA A 491 -22.88 12.33 -7.31
C ALA A 491 -23.78 13.16 -8.23
N THR A 492 -24.07 14.40 -7.85
CA THR A 492 -24.82 15.34 -8.69
C THR A 492 -24.03 15.66 -9.97
N LEU A 493 -22.72 15.90 -9.87
CA LEU A 493 -21.85 16.16 -11.02
C LEU A 493 -21.79 14.96 -11.98
N GLU A 494 -21.62 13.74 -11.45
CA GLU A 494 -21.64 12.50 -12.24
C GLU A 494 -22.97 12.34 -12.99
N THR A 495 -24.09 12.65 -12.34
CA THR A 495 -25.43 12.58 -12.95
C THR A 495 -25.56 13.52 -14.14
N ILE A 496 -25.05 14.75 -14.02
CA ILE A 496 -25.07 15.73 -15.11
C ILE A 496 -24.15 15.29 -16.24
N ILE A 497 -22.91 14.89 -15.93
CA ILE A 497 -21.94 14.45 -16.93
C ILE A 497 -22.48 13.25 -17.71
N ARG A 498 -22.99 12.22 -17.02
CA ARG A 498 -23.56 11.03 -17.66
C ARG A 498 -24.80 11.36 -18.50
N GLY A 499 -25.61 12.34 -18.10
CA GLY A 499 -26.74 12.83 -18.88
C GLY A 499 -26.33 13.54 -20.17
N LEU A 500 -25.21 14.26 -20.17
CA LEU A 500 -24.68 14.97 -21.34
C LEU A 500 -23.82 14.07 -22.25
N ARG A 501 -23.03 13.20 -21.64
CA ARG A 501 -22.04 12.32 -22.27
C ARG A 501 -22.01 10.97 -21.55
N PRO A 502 -22.89 10.03 -21.94
CA PRO A 502 -22.96 8.70 -21.33
C PRO A 502 -21.65 7.92 -21.38
N ASP A 503 -20.81 8.21 -22.37
CA ASP A 503 -19.48 7.62 -22.55
C ASP A 503 -18.45 8.08 -21.49
N LEU A 504 -18.72 9.18 -20.78
CA LEU A 504 -17.87 9.71 -19.69
C LEU A 504 -18.31 9.19 -18.31
N CYS A 505 -19.06 8.09 -18.24
CA CYS A 505 -19.43 7.47 -16.97
C CYS A 505 -18.18 7.11 -16.16
N ARG A 506 -18.15 7.55 -14.89
CA ARG A 506 -17.05 7.34 -13.95
C ARG A 506 -15.71 7.86 -14.49
N ALA A 507 -15.69 9.03 -15.13
CA ALA A 507 -14.51 9.65 -15.76
C ALA A 507 -13.31 9.97 -14.82
N GLY A 508 -13.25 9.43 -13.59
CA GLY A 508 -12.07 9.52 -12.73
C GLY A 508 -11.72 10.96 -12.34
N ILE A 509 -12.73 11.80 -12.08
CA ILE A 509 -12.51 13.24 -11.86
C ILE A 509 -11.64 13.47 -10.63
N GLN A 510 -10.42 13.95 -10.85
CA GLN A 510 -9.48 14.31 -9.78
C GLN A 510 -10.10 15.23 -8.72
N THR A 511 -9.61 15.14 -7.49
CA THR A 511 -10.10 15.93 -6.35
C THR A 511 -10.17 17.43 -6.63
N ILE A 512 -11.35 18.03 -6.44
CA ILE A 512 -11.53 19.48 -6.43
C ILE A 512 -11.14 20.00 -5.05
N LYS A 513 -10.03 20.75 -5.02
CA LYS A 513 -9.53 21.36 -3.78
C LYS A 513 -10.57 22.33 -3.22
N LYS A 514 -10.69 22.36 -1.89
CA LYS A 514 -11.63 23.23 -1.16
C LYS A 514 -13.08 23.15 -1.66
N ALA A 515 -13.52 21.96 -2.10
CA ALA A 515 -14.91 21.74 -2.51
C ALA A 515 -15.94 22.18 -1.45
N HIS A 516 -15.55 22.17 -0.17
CA HIS A 516 -16.39 22.63 0.93
C HIS A 516 -16.65 24.15 0.93
N ASP A 517 -15.78 24.95 0.32
CA ASP A 517 -15.91 26.41 0.23
C ASP A 517 -16.70 26.84 -1.02
N LEU A 518 -16.94 25.92 -1.96
CA LEU A 518 -17.58 26.23 -3.25
C LEU A 518 -19.09 26.05 -3.20
N SER A 519 -19.79 26.91 -3.95
CA SER A 519 -21.14 26.60 -4.44
C SER A 519 -21.09 25.38 -5.38
N PHE A 520 -22.23 24.74 -5.60
CA PHE A 520 -22.27 23.61 -6.54
C PHE A 520 -21.93 24.05 -7.97
N SER A 521 -22.37 25.25 -8.39
CA SER A 521 -22.08 25.76 -9.74
C SER A 521 -20.59 25.93 -9.99
N GLU A 522 -19.85 26.54 -9.05
CA GLU A 522 -18.39 26.69 -9.14
C GLU A 522 -17.69 25.33 -9.11
N TYR A 523 -18.19 24.41 -8.27
CA TYR A 523 -17.68 23.05 -8.23
C TYR A 523 -17.86 22.32 -9.57
N ALA A 524 -19.04 22.45 -10.19
CA ALA A 524 -19.37 21.82 -11.46
C ALA A 524 -18.51 22.38 -12.60
N GLN A 525 -18.30 23.69 -12.66
CA GLN A 525 -17.40 24.34 -13.62
C GLN A 525 -16.00 23.72 -13.60
N LEU A 526 -15.42 23.57 -12.41
CA LEU A 526 -14.11 22.92 -12.22
C LEU A 526 -14.14 21.42 -12.56
N GLY A 527 -15.28 20.77 -12.36
CA GLY A 527 -15.52 19.37 -12.69
C GLY A 527 -15.55 19.13 -14.20
N PHE A 528 -16.32 19.93 -14.93
CA PHE A 528 -16.46 19.86 -16.38
C PHE A 528 -15.13 20.03 -17.10
N GLN A 529 -14.33 21.01 -16.68
CA GLN A 529 -12.99 21.23 -17.24
C GLN A 529 -12.08 19.99 -17.13
N ARG A 530 -12.19 19.23 -16.04
CA ARG A 530 -11.38 18.01 -15.83
C ARG A 530 -11.76 16.85 -16.75
N VAL A 531 -12.96 16.89 -17.34
CA VAL A 531 -13.45 15.86 -18.27
C VAL A 531 -13.56 16.38 -19.71
N GLY A 532 -12.98 17.55 -20.00
CA GLY A 532 -12.98 18.15 -21.34
C GLY A 532 -14.32 18.75 -21.76
N LEU A 533 -15.22 19.06 -20.81
CA LEU A 533 -16.50 19.71 -21.07
C LEU A 533 -16.41 21.24 -20.86
N PRO A 534 -17.22 22.06 -21.57
CA PRO A 534 -17.28 23.50 -21.36
C PRO A 534 -17.66 23.84 -19.90
N ALA A 535 -17.00 24.84 -19.32
CA ALA A 535 -17.24 25.20 -17.92
C ALA A 535 -18.61 25.83 -17.70
N ASP A 536 -19.12 26.56 -18.69
CA ASP A 536 -20.35 27.34 -18.68
C ASP A 536 -21.59 26.55 -19.14
N LEU A 537 -21.51 25.21 -19.13
CA LEU A 537 -22.65 24.36 -19.43
C LEU A 537 -23.86 24.74 -18.56
N PRO A 538 -25.06 24.93 -19.15
CA PRO A 538 -26.23 25.33 -18.41
C PRO A 538 -26.63 24.22 -17.42
N LEU A 539 -26.83 24.62 -16.16
CA LEU A 539 -27.28 23.73 -15.11
C LEU A 539 -28.79 23.88 -14.94
N ASP A 540 -29.53 22.76 -14.94
CA ASP A 540 -30.91 22.77 -14.45
C ASP A 540 -30.90 22.94 -12.92
N HIS A 541 -31.08 24.18 -12.47
CA HIS A 541 -31.08 24.53 -11.06
C HIS A 541 -32.18 23.80 -10.27
N ALA A 542 -33.33 23.47 -10.87
CA ALA A 542 -34.39 22.77 -10.16
C ALA A 542 -33.97 21.32 -9.86
N SER A 543 -33.48 20.60 -10.86
CA SER A 543 -32.95 19.24 -10.71
C SER A 543 -31.73 19.19 -9.78
N VAL A 544 -30.78 20.10 -9.94
CA VAL A 544 -29.61 20.22 -9.05
C VAL A 544 -30.03 20.43 -7.61
N ASN A 545 -30.92 21.39 -7.34
CA ASN A 545 -31.39 21.66 -5.98
C ASN A 545 -32.14 20.46 -5.38
N ALA A 546 -32.92 19.73 -6.19
CA ALA A 546 -33.59 18.51 -5.74
C ALA A 546 -32.59 17.40 -5.34
N MET A 547 -31.50 17.22 -6.08
CA MET A 547 -30.42 16.29 -5.73
C MET A 547 -29.67 16.72 -4.48
N LEU A 548 -29.26 17.99 -4.38
CA LEU A 548 -28.51 18.50 -3.23
C LEU A 548 -29.29 18.43 -1.91
N LYS A 549 -30.63 18.55 -1.96
CA LYS A 549 -31.51 18.34 -0.79
C LYS A 549 -31.44 16.91 -0.23
N GLN A 550 -30.97 15.94 -1.02
CA GLN A 550 -30.81 14.54 -0.59
C GLN A 550 -29.44 14.24 0.01
N ASN A 551 -28.63 15.26 0.35
CA ASN A 551 -27.29 15.06 0.92
C ASN A 551 -27.28 14.12 2.13
N SER A 552 -28.26 14.20 3.05
CA SER A 552 -28.31 13.29 4.21
C SER A 552 -28.39 11.81 3.78
N LYS A 553 -29.23 11.50 2.77
CA LYS A 553 -29.37 10.14 2.23
C LYS A 553 -28.07 9.63 1.60
N VAL A 554 -27.32 10.51 0.92
CA VAL A 554 -26.00 10.19 0.36
C VAL A 554 -25.02 9.84 1.48
N LEU A 555 -25.00 10.62 2.58
CA LEU A 555 -24.13 10.35 3.75
C LEU A 555 -24.49 9.02 4.43
N VAL A 556 -25.78 8.75 4.62
CA VAL A 556 -26.26 7.47 5.16
C VAL A 556 -25.79 6.31 4.30
N TYR A 557 -26.05 6.36 2.99
CA TYR A 557 -25.70 5.26 2.09
C TYR A 557 -24.19 5.03 2.05
N PHE A 558 -23.40 6.11 1.97
CA PHE A 558 -21.95 6.01 2.06
C PHE A 558 -21.48 5.40 3.38
N SER A 559 -22.15 5.73 4.50
CA SER A 559 -21.84 5.14 5.81
C SER A 559 -22.15 3.65 5.88
N LEU A 560 -23.23 3.18 5.23
CA LEU A 560 -23.52 1.75 5.09
C LEU A 560 -22.43 1.03 4.27
N SER A 561 -21.96 1.62 3.17
CA SER A 561 -20.82 1.08 2.42
C SER A 561 -19.54 1.08 3.27
N LEU A 562 -19.32 2.13 4.06
CA LEU A 562 -18.15 2.27 4.92
C LEU A 562 -18.13 1.27 6.08
N LEU A 563 -19.31 0.83 6.58
CA LEU A 563 -19.41 -0.28 7.54
C LEU A 563 -18.85 -1.60 6.99
N LEU A 564 -18.95 -1.82 5.68
CA LEU A 564 -18.43 -3.02 5.03
C LEU A 564 -16.93 -2.95 4.74
N ALA A 565 -16.32 -1.77 4.78
CA ALA A 565 -14.90 -1.61 4.45
C ALA A 565 -13.96 -2.44 5.35
N PRO A 566 -14.09 -2.43 6.71
CA PRO A 566 -13.28 -3.30 7.57
C PRO A 566 -13.55 -4.80 7.39
N VAL A 567 -14.78 -5.15 6.98
CA VAL A 567 -15.17 -6.55 6.70
C VAL A 567 -14.43 -7.07 5.47
N VAL A 568 -14.36 -6.27 4.40
CA VAL A 568 -13.60 -6.59 3.18
C VAL A 568 -12.10 -6.66 3.48
N GLU A 569 -11.54 -5.70 4.23
CA GLU A 569 -10.13 -5.75 4.65
C GLU A 569 -9.82 -7.01 5.46
N THR A 570 -10.74 -7.41 6.35
CA THR A 570 -10.60 -8.65 7.14
C THR A 570 -10.58 -9.88 6.24
N MET A 571 -11.46 -9.95 5.23
CA MET A 571 -11.50 -11.07 4.29
C MET A 571 -10.17 -11.22 3.53
N VAL A 572 -9.59 -10.12 3.04
CA VAL A 572 -8.29 -10.14 2.33
C VAL A 572 -7.16 -10.57 3.26
N LEU A 573 -7.14 -10.09 4.51
CA LEU A 573 -6.10 -10.47 5.47
C LEU A 573 -6.24 -11.92 5.93
N LEU A 574 -7.46 -12.41 6.05
CA LEU A 574 -7.75 -13.79 6.43
C LEU A 574 -7.38 -14.78 5.32
N ASP A 575 -7.61 -14.43 4.06
CA ASP A 575 -7.13 -15.18 2.89
C ASP A 575 -5.61 -15.40 2.95
N ARG A 576 -4.84 -14.37 3.30
CA ARG A 576 -3.39 -14.45 3.47
C ARG A 576 -2.97 -15.33 4.65
N MET A 577 -3.70 -15.25 5.77
CA MET A 577 -3.44 -16.11 6.92
C MET A 577 -3.71 -17.58 6.58
N LEU A 578 -4.81 -17.86 5.88
CA LEU A 578 -5.16 -19.21 5.43
C LEU A 578 -4.16 -19.75 4.40
N PHE A 579 -3.67 -18.91 3.48
CA PHE A 579 -2.60 -19.30 2.55
C PHE A 579 -1.33 -19.74 3.30
N LEU A 580 -0.91 -18.98 4.33
CA LEU A 580 0.23 -19.37 5.13
C LEU A 580 -0.03 -20.66 5.92
N GLN A 581 -1.24 -20.81 6.48
CA GLN A 581 -1.65 -22.02 7.20
C GLN A 581 -1.63 -23.26 6.28
N GLU A 582 -2.07 -23.14 5.03
CA GLU A 582 -2.00 -24.20 4.00
C GLU A 582 -0.55 -24.60 3.70
N LYS A 583 0.42 -23.71 3.93
CA LYS A 583 1.87 -23.98 3.83
C LYS A 583 2.48 -24.46 5.15
N GLY A 584 1.67 -24.73 6.18
CA GLY A 584 2.14 -25.14 7.50
C GLY A 584 2.76 -24.00 8.32
N LEU A 585 2.55 -22.74 7.92
CA LEU A 585 3.17 -21.57 8.54
C LEU A 585 2.16 -20.84 9.44
N GLN A 586 2.55 -20.65 10.70
CA GLN A 586 1.75 -19.90 11.65
C GLN A 586 1.86 -18.40 11.38
N SER A 587 0.72 -17.71 11.45
CA SER A 587 0.65 -16.27 11.25
C SER A 587 -0.25 -15.59 12.29
N GLN A 588 0.02 -14.31 12.51
CA GLN A 588 -0.68 -13.45 13.44
C GLN A 588 -1.03 -12.14 12.75
N LEU A 589 -2.22 -11.63 13.02
CA LEU A 589 -2.62 -10.28 12.63
C LEU A 589 -2.59 -9.37 13.87
N VAL A 590 -1.90 -8.23 13.74
CA VAL A 590 -1.62 -7.29 14.84
C VAL A 590 -2.15 -5.91 14.46
N ALA A 591 -3.08 -5.36 15.26
CA ALA A 591 -3.41 -3.94 15.23
C ALA A 591 -2.25 -3.14 15.84
N LEU A 592 -1.33 -2.67 14.99
CA LEU A 592 -0.07 -2.07 15.40
C LEU A 592 -0.15 -0.55 15.48
N PHE A 593 -0.80 0.08 14.50
CA PHE A 593 -0.92 1.54 14.45
C PHE A 593 -2.23 2.01 15.10
N ASP A 594 -2.23 3.28 15.49
CA ASP A 594 -3.45 3.96 15.89
C ASP A 594 -4.36 4.16 14.66
N PRO A 595 -5.55 3.54 14.58
CA PRO A 595 -6.36 3.57 13.37
C PRO A 595 -6.91 4.96 13.03
N ALA A 596 -7.05 5.87 14.00
CA ALA A 596 -7.44 7.25 13.74
C ALA A 596 -6.33 8.03 13.03
N PHE A 597 -5.07 7.62 13.19
CA PHE A 597 -3.90 8.32 12.65
C PHE A 597 -3.27 7.61 11.44
N SER A 598 -3.17 6.28 11.49
CA SER A 598 -2.86 5.43 10.35
C SER A 598 -3.95 4.37 10.18
N PRO A 599 -4.93 4.60 9.29
CA PRO A 599 -6.05 3.69 9.07
C PRO A 599 -5.65 2.30 8.59
N ARG A 600 -4.45 2.15 7.99
CA ARG A 600 -3.89 0.85 7.59
C ARG A 600 -3.11 0.24 8.73
N ASN A 601 -3.85 -0.10 9.78
CA ASN A 601 -3.30 -0.31 11.10
C ASN A 601 -3.00 -1.78 11.43
N LEU A 602 -3.44 -2.71 10.57
CA LEU A 602 -3.24 -4.15 10.71
C LEU A 602 -1.94 -4.59 10.03
N VAL A 603 -1.15 -5.38 10.74
CA VAL A 603 0.12 -5.95 10.25
C VAL A 603 0.04 -7.45 10.35
N LEU A 604 0.31 -8.15 9.24
CA LEU A 604 0.48 -9.59 9.24
C LEU A 604 1.92 -9.92 9.62
N VAL A 605 2.09 -10.77 10.62
CA VAL A 605 3.37 -11.28 11.10
C VAL A 605 3.39 -12.79 10.98
N ALA A 606 4.45 -13.36 10.45
CA ALA A 606 4.64 -14.80 10.41
C ALA A 606 6.10 -15.17 10.62
N VAL A 607 6.34 -16.36 11.18
CA VAL A 607 7.65 -16.93 11.47
C VAL A 607 7.71 -18.36 10.95
N LYS A 608 8.86 -18.78 10.45
CA LYS A 608 9.09 -20.19 10.17
C LYS A 608 9.39 -20.93 11.48
N PRO A 609 8.94 -22.19 11.62
CA PRO A 609 9.37 -23.03 12.72
C PRO A 609 10.88 -23.23 12.65
N ARG A 610 11.55 -23.23 13.81
CA ARG A 610 12.98 -23.56 13.86
C ARG A 610 13.16 -25.07 13.67
N PRO A 611 14.20 -25.53 12.97
CA PRO A 611 14.46 -26.96 12.77
C PRO A 611 14.61 -27.78 14.07
N ASP A 612 14.90 -27.13 15.20
CA ASP A 612 15.24 -27.79 16.48
C ASP A 612 14.12 -27.68 17.54
N ALA A 613 12.86 -27.52 17.15
CA ALA A 613 11.73 -27.22 18.06
C ALA A 613 10.71 -28.35 18.23
N ASP A 614 11.10 -29.61 18.00
CA ASP A 614 10.31 -30.81 18.31
C ASP A 614 10.77 -31.49 19.61
#